data_AF-A0A829BL28-F1
#
_entry.id   AF-A0A829BL28-F1
#
_cell.length_a   1.000
_cell.length_b   1.000
_cell.length_c   1.000
_cell.angle_alpha   90.00
_cell.angle_beta   90.00
_cell.angle_gamma   90.00
#
_symmetry.space_group_name_H-M   'P 1'
#
loop_
_entity.id
_entity.type
_entity.pdbx_description
1 polymer ?
#
loop_
_entity_poly.entity_id
_entity_poly.type
_entity_poly.pdbx_seq_one_letter_code
_entity_poly.pdbx_strand_id
1 'polypeptide(L)'
;MTKRKLIKIIIAVFLVLAIAGGSFYYYASHHVAKMIPGHAYQYSSVFEGKENNRVMYVAFSSTSDKVIVTQDKTLALKAVQSEKQFDKTYKSQSKNASWKYKANDNKMTLGKVEGKKLSQWQYNSILAYGKRFISYSFTYQISEAGQGQVKQKMYFKQID
;
A
#
# COMPACT_ATOMS: atom_id res chain seq x y z
N MET A 1 -45.29 -6.54 17.95
CA MET A 1 -44.68 -6.30 16.62
C MET A 1 -44.84 -7.58 15.78
N THR A 2 -45.44 -7.53 14.59
CA THR A 2 -45.75 -8.75 13.79
C THR A 2 -44.51 -9.28 13.04
N LYS A 3 -44.38 -10.60 12.87
CA LYS A 3 -43.28 -11.25 12.11
C LYS A 3 -43.01 -10.59 10.74
N ARG A 4 -44.05 -10.19 10.00
CA ARG A 4 -43.95 -9.49 8.71
C ARG A 4 -43.32 -8.08 8.81
N LYS A 5 -43.55 -7.35 9.90
CA LYS A 5 -42.92 -6.03 10.15
C LYS A 5 -41.44 -6.21 10.49
N LEU A 6 -41.10 -7.24 11.27
CA LEU A 6 -39.73 -7.56 11.66
C LEU A 6 -38.88 -7.98 10.44
N ILE A 7 -39.43 -8.79 9.54
CA ILE A 7 -38.78 -9.16 8.26
C ILE A 7 -38.50 -7.94 7.38
N LYS A 8 -39.47 -7.01 7.25
CA LYS A 8 -39.26 -5.78 6.48
C LYS A 8 -38.15 -4.90 7.05
N ILE A 9 -38.07 -4.79 8.39
CA ILE A 9 -36.99 -4.06 9.06
C ILE A 9 -35.64 -4.72 8.78
N ILE A 10 -35.56 -6.06 8.90
CA ILE A 10 -34.32 -6.79 8.60
C ILE A 10 -33.88 -6.55 7.14
N ILE A 11 -34.79 -6.68 6.17
CA ILE A 11 -34.49 -6.44 4.75
C ILE A 11 -34.02 -4.99 4.53
N ALA A 12 -34.69 -4.01 5.14
CA ALA A 12 -34.29 -2.61 5.04
C ALA A 12 -32.90 -2.36 5.63
N VAL A 13 -32.58 -2.97 6.78
CA VAL A 13 -31.25 -2.89 7.40
C VAL A 13 -30.19 -3.54 6.50
N PHE A 14 -30.47 -4.71 5.94
CA PHE A 14 -29.55 -5.37 4.99
C PHE A 14 -29.30 -4.54 3.73
N LEU A 15 -30.33 -3.89 3.18
CA LEU A 15 -30.20 -2.98 2.04
C LEU A 15 -29.30 -1.79 2.38
N VAL A 16 -29.52 -1.15 3.53
CA VAL A 16 -28.68 -0.04 3.99
C VAL A 16 -27.23 -0.49 4.19
N LEU A 17 -26.99 -1.66 4.80
CA LEU A 17 -25.66 -2.21 4.99
C LEU A 17 -24.97 -2.56 3.66
N ALA A 18 -25.71 -3.11 2.69
CA ALA A 18 -25.18 -3.44 1.37
C ALA A 18 -24.78 -2.18 0.60
N ILE A 19 -25.61 -1.12 0.63
CA ILE A 19 -25.32 0.16 -0.01
C ILE A 19 -24.12 0.84 0.67
N ALA A 20 -24.09 0.88 2.01
CA ALA A 20 -23.00 1.48 2.76
C ALA A 20 -21.68 0.71 2.54
N GLY A 21 -21.72 -0.62 2.59
CA GLY A 21 -20.57 -1.48 2.35
C GLY A 21 -20.04 -1.38 0.92
N GLY A 22 -20.92 -1.39 -0.08
CA GLY A 22 -20.57 -1.22 -1.49
C GLY A 22 -19.95 0.14 -1.77
N SER A 23 -20.54 1.21 -1.22
CA SER A 23 -20.02 2.58 -1.36
C SER A 23 -18.64 2.73 -0.71
N PHE A 24 -18.44 2.15 0.48
CA PHE A 24 -17.15 2.14 1.15
C PHE A 24 -16.10 1.36 0.36
N TYR A 25 -16.45 0.18 -0.17
CA TYR A 25 -15.53 -0.63 -0.97
C TYR A 25 -15.09 0.11 -2.24
N TYR A 26 -16.05 0.74 -2.94
CA TYR A 26 -15.76 1.55 -4.11
C TYR A 26 -14.83 2.73 -3.78
N TYR A 27 -15.14 3.47 -2.70
CA TYR A 27 -14.30 4.56 -2.21
C TYR A 27 -12.88 4.09 -1.89
N ALA A 28 -12.73 3.06 -1.05
CA ALA A 28 -11.43 2.59 -0.58
C ALA A 28 -10.56 2.00 -1.70
N SER A 29 -11.19 1.39 -2.72
CA SER A 29 -10.48 0.82 -3.87
C SER A 29 -9.98 1.87 -4.88
N HIS A 30 -10.61 3.06 -4.97
CA HIS A 30 -10.21 4.12 -5.91
C HIS A 30 -9.40 5.25 -5.26
N HIS A 31 -9.29 5.28 -3.92
CA HIS A 31 -8.59 6.33 -3.19
C HIS A 31 -7.08 6.10 -3.05
N VAL A 32 -6.57 4.94 -3.48
CA VAL A 32 -5.17 4.51 -3.29
C VAL A 32 -4.17 5.50 -3.89
N ALA A 33 -4.38 5.90 -5.15
CA ALA A 33 -3.45 6.78 -5.86
C ALA A 33 -3.40 8.20 -5.26
N LYS A 34 -4.47 8.65 -4.59
CA LYS A 34 -4.53 9.95 -3.92
C LYS A 34 -3.90 9.93 -2.52
N MET A 35 -3.97 8.78 -1.85
CA MET A 35 -3.53 8.64 -0.46
C MET A 35 -2.01 8.46 -0.32
N ILE A 36 -1.35 7.82 -1.28
CA ILE A 36 0.05 7.40 -1.16
C ILE A 36 1.08 8.56 -1.23
N PRO A 37 0.95 9.54 -2.17
CA PRO A 37 1.99 10.55 -2.37
C PRO A 37 2.29 11.37 -1.11
N GLY A 38 3.56 11.67 -0.88
CA GLY A 38 4.01 12.57 0.20
C GLY A 38 4.01 11.98 1.61
N HIS A 39 3.77 10.67 1.75
CA HIS A 39 3.65 10.01 3.06
C HIS A 39 4.66 8.88 3.25
N ALA A 40 4.92 8.53 4.51
CA ALA A 40 5.76 7.41 4.89
C ALA A 40 4.93 6.31 5.52
N TYR A 41 5.18 5.06 5.14
CA TYR A 41 4.43 3.90 5.59
C TYR A 41 5.35 2.85 6.19
N GLN A 42 4.93 2.28 7.31
CA GLN A 42 5.45 1.04 7.83
C GLN A 42 4.77 -0.14 7.12
N TYR A 43 5.57 -0.98 6.49
CA TYR A 43 5.15 -2.25 5.91
C TYR A 43 5.18 -3.35 6.97
N SER A 44 4.10 -4.13 7.04
CA SER A 44 4.07 -5.41 7.73
C SER A 44 3.24 -6.43 6.94
N SER A 45 3.49 -7.71 7.19
CA SER A 45 2.81 -8.80 6.51
C SER A 45 2.53 -9.93 7.49
N VAL A 46 1.37 -10.58 7.37
CA VAL A 46 0.98 -11.71 8.24
C VAL A 46 0.94 -12.98 7.41
N PHE A 47 1.81 -13.95 7.69
CA PHE A 47 1.86 -15.24 6.98
C PHE A 47 1.44 -16.34 7.96
N GLU A 48 0.39 -17.11 7.62
CA GLU A 48 -0.15 -18.17 8.48
C GLU A 48 -0.38 -17.75 9.94
N GLY A 49 -0.90 -16.54 10.15
CA GLY A 49 -1.16 -16.00 11.48
C GLY A 49 0.08 -15.50 12.24
N LYS A 50 1.29 -15.67 11.69
CA LYS A 50 2.53 -15.12 12.25
C LYS A 50 2.85 -13.77 11.60
N GLU A 51 3.12 -12.77 12.44
CA GLU A 51 3.63 -11.49 11.98
C GLU A 51 5.06 -11.65 11.45
N ASN A 52 5.33 -11.04 10.30
CA ASN A 52 6.68 -10.93 9.79
C ASN A 52 7.39 -9.79 10.53
N ASN A 53 8.42 -10.15 11.31
CA ASN A 53 9.20 -9.19 12.11
C ASN A 53 10.17 -8.34 11.28
N ARG A 54 10.27 -8.55 9.95
CA ARG A 54 11.07 -7.69 9.07
C ARG A 54 10.29 -6.42 8.74
N VAL A 55 10.45 -5.43 9.61
CA VAL A 55 9.86 -4.10 9.41
C VAL A 55 10.61 -3.37 8.30
N MET A 56 9.87 -2.92 7.29
CA MET A 56 10.36 -2.05 6.24
C MET A 56 9.56 -0.75 6.25
N TYR A 57 10.21 0.34 5.89
CA TYR A 57 9.60 1.66 5.75
C TYR A 57 9.69 2.11 4.30
N VAL A 58 8.59 2.66 3.82
CA VAL A 58 8.43 3.11 2.44
C VAL A 58 7.98 4.56 2.45
N ALA A 59 8.82 5.46 1.97
CA ALA A 59 8.51 6.88 1.84
C ALA A 59 8.28 7.24 0.38
N PHE A 60 7.17 7.92 0.10
CA PHE A 60 6.77 8.31 -1.26
C PHE A 60 7.01 9.80 -1.49
N SER A 61 7.54 10.15 -2.66
CA SER A 61 7.64 11.56 -3.07
C SER A 61 6.26 12.20 -3.14
N SER A 62 6.19 13.50 -2.82
CA SER A 62 4.94 14.27 -2.92
C SER A 62 4.64 14.70 -4.36
N THR A 63 5.65 14.71 -5.23
CA THR A 63 5.58 15.31 -6.58
C THR A 63 6.01 14.36 -7.71
N SER A 64 6.57 13.20 -7.40
CA SER A 64 7.13 12.29 -8.40
C SER A 64 6.82 10.81 -8.13
N ASP A 65 7.22 9.95 -9.06
CA ASP A 65 7.09 8.49 -8.97
C ASP A 65 8.19 7.83 -8.12
N LYS A 66 9.04 8.61 -7.45
CA LYS A 66 10.16 8.12 -6.66
C LYS A 66 9.70 7.58 -5.30
N VAL A 67 10.40 6.55 -4.83
CA VAL A 67 10.18 5.93 -3.51
C VAL A 67 11.52 5.74 -2.80
N ILE A 68 11.52 5.85 -1.49
CA ILE A 68 12.62 5.42 -0.63
C ILE A 68 12.16 4.20 0.16
N VAL A 69 12.89 3.09 0.02
CA VAL A 69 12.63 1.85 0.79
C VAL A 69 13.78 1.63 1.76
N THR A 70 13.51 1.57 3.07
CA THR A 70 14.56 1.52 4.10
C THR A 70 14.14 0.71 5.33
N GLN A 71 15.10 0.22 6.11
CA GLN A 71 14.86 -0.33 7.45
C GLN A 71 14.95 0.72 8.55
N ASP A 72 15.44 1.92 8.22
CA ASP A 72 15.57 3.03 9.16
C ASP A 72 14.31 3.91 9.15
N LYS A 73 13.53 3.81 10.24
CA LYS A 73 12.32 4.61 10.45
C LYS A 73 12.60 6.11 10.40
N THR A 74 13.71 6.54 11.01
CA THR A 74 14.05 7.96 11.12
C THR A 74 14.38 8.56 9.76
N LEU A 75 15.06 7.79 8.90
CA LEU A 75 15.35 8.17 7.53
C LEU A 75 14.08 8.30 6.69
N ALA A 76 13.12 7.38 6.86
CA ALA A 76 11.82 7.46 6.17
C ALA A 76 11.01 8.70 6.59
N LEU A 77 10.89 8.95 7.91
CA LEU A 77 10.21 10.13 8.43
C LEU A 77 10.87 11.43 8.00
N LYS A 78 12.20 11.47 8.05
CA LYS A 78 12.96 12.64 7.60
C LYS A 78 12.74 12.90 6.12
N ALA A 79 12.69 11.86 5.28
CA ALA A 79 12.49 12.00 3.85
C ALA A 79 11.18 12.72 3.49
N VAL A 80 10.09 12.47 4.22
CA VAL A 80 8.77 13.05 3.93
C VAL A 80 8.55 14.45 4.52
N GLN A 81 9.49 14.99 5.30
CA GLN A 81 9.38 16.35 5.85
C GLN A 81 9.38 17.44 4.77
N SER A 82 10.06 17.22 3.65
CA SER A 82 10.05 18.13 2.50
C SER A 82 10.59 17.44 1.26
N GLU A 83 10.18 17.90 0.07
CA GLU A 83 10.68 17.33 -1.19
C GLU A 83 12.21 17.49 -1.34
N LYS A 84 12.79 18.58 -0.82
CA LYS A 84 14.25 18.77 -0.81
C LYS A 84 14.96 17.68 -0.01
N GLN A 85 14.40 17.31 1.14
CA GLN A 85 14.95 16.26 1.99
C GLN A 85 14.70 14.88 1.38
N PHE A 86 13.54 14.67 0.77
CA PHE A 86 13.23 13.47 -0.01
C PHE A 86 14.28 13.25 -1.11
N ASP A 87 14.48 14.24 -1.98
CA ASP A 87 15.40 14.14 -3.11
C ASP A 87 16.85 13.89 -2.67
N LYS A 88 17.28 14.50 -1.55
CA LYS A 88 18.60 14.25 -0.97
C LYS A 88 18.74 12.78 -0.55
N THR A 89 17.76 12.24 0.17
CA THR A 89 17.76 10.85 0.62
C THR A 89 17.68 9.89 -0.56
N TYR A 90 16.81 10.16 -1.54
CA TYR A 90 16.65 9.37 -2.75
C TYR A 90 17.95 9.30 -3.55
N LYS A 91 18.60 10.44 -3.82
CA LYS A 91 19.88 10.51 -4.55
C LYS A 91 20.99 9.69 -3.88
N SER A 92 20.98 9.61 -2.56
CA SER A 92 21.92 8.77 -1.81
C SER A 92 21.64 7.29 -2.02
N GLN A 93 20.38 6.87 -1.87
CA GLN A 93 19.95 5.48 -2.08
C GLN A 93 20.13 5.01 -3.53
N SER A 94 19.83 5.88 -4.50
CA SER A 94 19.85 5.57 -5.93
C SER A 94 21.23 5.26 -6.48
N LYS A 95 22.31 5.50 -5.72
CA LYS A 95 23.68 5.05 -6.07
C LYS A 95 23.77 3.53 -6.17
N ASN A 96 23.00 2.82 -5.35
CA ASN A 96 22.97 1.36 -5.33
C ASN A 96 21.73 0.84 -6.06
N ALA A 97 20.56 1.37 -5.72
CA ALA A 97 19.30 0.96 -6.33
C ALA A 97 18.30 2.11 -6.35
N SER A 98 17.65 2.31 -7.49
CA SER A 98 16.59 3.30 -7.64
C SER A 98 15.23 2.64 -7.53
N TRP A 99 14.35 3.25 -6.74
CA TRP A 99 12.99 2.77 -6.53
C TRP A 99 11.97 3.72 -7.14
N LYS A 100 10.93 3.16 -7.74
CA LYS A 100 9.80 3.89 -8.29
C LYS A 100 8.50 3.21 -7.94
N TYR A 101 7.39 3.95 -7.99
CA TYR A 101 6.07 3.38 -7.86
C TYR A 101 5.10 3.86 -8.93
N LYS A 102 4.05 3.07 -9.11
CA LYS A 102 2.84 3.47 -9.81
C LYS A 102 1.65 2.96 -9.03
N ALA A 103 0.76 3.86 -8.63
CA ALA A 103 -0.54 3.49 -8.07
C ALA A 103 -1.63 3.79 -9.09
N ASN A 104 -2.52 2.82 -9.32
CA ASN A 104 -3.71 3.01 -10.14
C ASN A 104 -4.84 2.16 -9.59
N ASP A 105 -6.04 2.74 -9.49
CA ASP A 105 -7.22 2.10 -8.92
C ASP A 105 -6.86 1.39 -7.61
N ASN A 106 -7.10 0.08 -7.55
CA ASN A 106 -6.83 -0.77 -6.40
C ASN A 106 -5.48 -1.51 -6.49
N LYS A 107 -4.50 -0.96 -7.21
CA LYS A 107 -3.18 -1.57 -7.40
C LYS A 107 -2.05 -0.57 -7.14
N MET A 108 -0.93 -1.08 -6.66
CA MET A 108 0.31 -0.34 -6.53
C MET A 108 1.46 -1.23 -6.95
N THR A 109 2.28 -0.77 -7.88
CA THR A 109 3.51 -1.45 -8.29
C THR A 109 4.71 -0.69 -7.75
N LEU A 110 5.60 -1.38 -7.04
CA LEU A 110 6.94 -0.91 -6.71
C LEU A 110 7.94 -1.53 -7.68
N GLY A 111 8.79 -0.71 -8.28
CA GLY A 111 9.90 -1.14 -9.12
C GLY A 111 11.23 -0.79 -8.47
N LYS A 112 12.16 -1.73 -8.48
CA LYS A 112 13.57 -1.54 -8.11
C LYS A 112 14.44 -1.75 -9.33
N VAL A 113 15.27 -0.77 -9.67
CA VAL A 113 16.34 -0.90 -10.65
C VAL A 113 17.67 -0.89 -9.92
N GLU A 114 18.44 -1.96 -10.08
CA GLU A 114 19.76 -2.16 -9.50
C GLU A 114 20.72 -2.61 -10.61
N GLY A 115 21.65 -1.73 -10.98
CA GLY A 115 22.43 -1.90 -12.21
C GLY A 115 21.53 -1.99 -13.45
N LYS A 116 21.63 -3.09 -14.22
CA LYS A 116 20.79 -3.37 -15.40
C LYS A 116 19.60 -4.28 -15.09
N LYS A 117 19.35 -4.59 -13.82
CA LYS A 117 18.30 -5.53 -13.39
C LYS A 117 17.09 -4.78 -12.87
N LEU A 118 15.91 -5.19 -13.33
CA LEU A 118 14.62 -4.68 -12.89
C LEU A 118 13.90 -5.76 -12.09
N SER A 119 13.49 -5.40 -10.88
CA SER A 119 12.60 -6.18 -10.03
C SER A 119 11.32 -5.40 -9.75
N GLN A 120 10.18 -6.06 -9.70
CA GLN A 120 8.88 -5.43 -9.48
C GLN A 120 8.02 -6.23 -8.49
N TRP A 121 7.25 -5.50 -7.69
CA TRP A 121 6.24 -6.03 -6.78
C TRP A 121 4.94 -5.26 -6.99
N GLN A 122 3.92 -5.94 -7.50
CA GLN A 122 2.59 -5.37 -7.67
C GLN A 122 1.67 -5.87 -6.57
N TYR A 123 1.23 -4.96 -5.72
CA TYR A 123 0.23 -5.15 -4.68
C TYR A 123 -1.17 -5.02 -5.31
N ASN A 124 -2.02 -6.02 -5.06
CA ASN A 124 -3.33 -6.17 -5.70
C ASN A 124 -4.47 -6.08 -4.69
N SER A 125 -5.64 -5.68 -5.18
CA SER A 125 -6.87 -5.55 -4.38
C SER A 125 -6.69 -4.62 -3.18
N ILE A 126 -6.01 -3.50 -3.39
CA ILE A 126 -5.71 -2.53 -2.35
C ILE A 126 -6.99 -1.85 -1.89
N LEU A 127 -7.16 -1.76 -0.57
CA LEU A 127 -8.15 -0.91 0.07
C LEU A 127 -7.43 0.15 0.91
N ALA A 128 -7.60 1.41 0.53
CA ALA A 128 -7.03 2.58 1.19
C ALA A 128 -8.08 3.31 2.02
N TYR A 129 -7.80 3.52 3.32
CA TYR A 129 -8.73 4.20 4.23
C TYR A 129 -8.02 4.74 5.48
N GLY A 130 -8.43 5.93 5.93
CA GLY A 130 -7.82 6.59 7.09
C GLY A 130 -6.33 6.87 6.86
N LYS A 131 -5.47 6.34 7.74
CA LYS A 131 -3.99 6.43 7.68
C LYS A 131 -3.32 5.09 7.34
N ARG A 132 -3.98 4.24 6.56
CA ARG A 132 -3.44 2.96 6.10
C ARG A 132 -3.99 2.52 4.75
N PHE A 133 -3.27 1.64 4.09
CA PHE A 133 -3.82 0.82 3.02
C PHE A 133 -3.42 -0.65 3.20
N ILE A 134 -4.26 -1.54 2.70
CA ILE A 134 -4.12 -2.98 2.85
C ILE A 134 -4.14 -3.60 1.47
N SER A 135 -3.22 -4.53 1.22
CA SER A 135 -3.23 -5.37 0.03
C SER A 135 -3.54 -6.81 0.42
N TYR A 136 -4.29 -7.54 -0.41
CA TYR A 136 -4.68 -8.93 -0.15
C TYR A 136 -3.86 -9.96 -0.93
N SER A 137 -3.06 -9.49 -1.90
CA SER A 137 -2.07 -10.32 -2.58
C SER A 137 -1.03 -9.45 -3.24
N PHE A 138 0.13 -10.02 -3.54
CA PHE A 138 1.08 -9.37 -4.44
C PHE A 138 1.62 -10.36 -5.45
N THR A 139 1.95 -9.83 -6.62
CA THR A 139 2.71 -10.53 -7.66
C THR A 139 4.10 -9.93 -7.71
N TYR A 140 5.11 -10.76 -7.86
CA TYR A 140 6.49 -10.31 -7.98
C TYR A 140 7.13 -10.84 -9.25
N GLN A 141 8.07 -10.07 -9.77
CA GLN A 141 9.01 -10.46 -10.79
C GLN A 141 10.36 -9.92 -10.35
N ILE A 142 11.19 -10.79 -9.79
CA ILE A 142 12.48 -10.42 -9.22
C ILE A 142 13.56 -10.94 -10.16
N SER A 143 14.45 -10.05 -10.58
CA SER A 143 15.62 -10.44 -11.35
C SER A 143 16.38 -11.52 -10.59
N GLU A 144 16.66 -12.66 -11.24
CA GLU A 144 17.37 -13.83 -10.70
C GLU A 144 16.60 -14.71 -9.70
N ALA A 145 15.46 -14.26 -9.16
CA ALA A 145 14.63 -15.08 -8.26
C ALA A 145 13.29 -15.53 -8.90
N GLY A 146 13.02 -15.13 -10.14
CA GLY A 146 11.85 -15.55 -10.90
C GLY A 146 10.61 -14.72 -10.62
N GLN A 147 9.45 -15.29 -10.91
CA GLN A 147 8.15 -14.62 -10.80
C GLN A 147 7.15 -15.50 -10.04
N GLY A 148 6.20 -14.86 -9.36
CA GLY A 148 5.18 -15.58 -8.63
C GLY A 148 4.10 -14.69 -8.05
N GLN A 149 3.15 -15.33 -7.37
CA GLN A 149 2.06 -14.67 -6.68
C GLN A 149 2.00 -15.17 -5.23
N VAL A 150 1.81 -14.23 -4.31
CA VAL A 150 1.61 -14.51 -2.90
C VAL A 150 0.22 -14.01 -2.50
N LYS A 151 -0.63 -14.93 -2.05
CA LYS A 151 -1.98 -14.65 -1.55
C LYS A 151 -1.95 -14.39 -0.05
N GLN A 152 -1.36 -13.26 0.32
CA GLN A 152 -1.16 -12.86 1.71
C GLN A 152 -1.67 -11.45 1.93
N LYS A 153 -2.11 -11.16 3.15
CA LYS A 153 -2.50 -9.81 3.56
C LYS A 153 -1.27 -9.01 3.99
N MET A 154 -1.09 -7.85 3.38
CA MET A 154 -0.04 -6.87 3.69
C MET A 154 -0.67 -5.58 4.17
N TYR A 155 -0.02 -4.95 5.13
CA TYR A 155 -0.44 -3.71 5.75
C TYR A 155 0.60 -2.63 5.51
N PHE A 156 0.12 -1.45 5.16
CA PHE A 156 0.90 -0.23 5.05
C PHE A 156 0.25 0.78 5.97
N LYS A 157 0.86 1.01 7.13
CA LYS A 157 0.38 1.99 8.11
C LYS A 157 1.21 3.25 8.00
N GLN A 158 0.56 4.38 7.78
CA GLN A 158 1.23 5.68 7.72
C GLN A 158 1.88 6.00 9.08
N ILE A 159 3.09 6.57 9.05
CA ILE A 159 3.91 6.84 10.25
C ILE A 159 4.31 8.30 10.44
N ASP A 160 4.00 9.18 9.49
CA ASP A 160 4.21 10.64 9.53
C ASP A 160 3.01 11.43 10.10
#